data_AF-A0A4R3KAC0-F1
#
_entry.id   AF-A0A4R3KAC0-F1
#
_cell.length_a   1.000
_cell.length_b   1.000
_cell.length_c   1.000
_cell.angle_alpha   90.00
_cell.angle_beta   90.00
_cell.angle_gamma   90.00
#
_symmetry.space_group_name_H-M   'P 1'
#
loop_
_entity.id
_entity.type
_entity.pdbx_description
1 polymer ?
#
loop_
_entity_poly.entity_id
_entity_poly.type
_entity_poly.pdbx_seq_one_letter_code
_entity_poly.pdbx_strand_id
1 'polypeptide(L)'
;MILVMKSEVVKDLKSQLHVITNKLSKEKMKPVKNNNFIKPTGGLWTSTYHPIYGSEWVQYSMNIGGILLPDSEFWDGYLLIPHKNARLFIIDGYQDLKELMDNFKIEMKLRNPSFYSPREDFTIDFEKLQKEYDGIQLTKKGLAETKTTYPFNLDGWDVESTIWFRWVFKKAYPIRQKFSYKESLSHVAL
;
A
#
# COMPACT_ATOMS: atom_id res chain seq x y z
N MET A 1 4.87 -7.30 -30.87
CA MET A 1 5.21 -8.13 -29.69
C MET A 1 4.19 -7.79 -28.61
N ILE A 2 3.26 -8.68 -28.31
CA ILE A 2 2.22 -8.44 -27.29
C ILE A 2 2.90 -8.71 -25.94
N LEU A 3 3.19 -7.66 -25.16
CA LEU A 3 3.59 -7.83 -23.76
C LEU A 3 2.36 -8.38 -23.03
N VAL A 4 2.44 -9.64 -22.61
CA VAL A 4 1.47 -10.22 -21.66
C VAL A 4 1.81 -9.61 -20.30
N MET A 5 1.09 -8.57 -19.90
CA MET A 5 1.24 -7.99 -18.57
C MET A 5 0.82 -9.01 -17.51
N LYS A 6 1.55 -9.05 -16.39
CA LYS A 6 1.29 -9.97 -15.30
C LYS A 6 0.06 -9.53 -14.50
N SER A 7 -1.14 -9.78 -15.02
CA SER A 7 -2.35 -9.68 -14.20
C SER A 7 -2.48 -10.93 -13.35
N GLU A 8 -1.98 -10.90 -12.12
CA GLU A 8 -2.24 -11.99 -11.18
C GLU A 8 -3.64 -11.81 -10.58
N VAL A 9 -4.56 -12.70 -10.94
CA VAL A 9 -5.73 -12.96 -10.11
C VAL A 9 -5.21 -13.69 -8.88
N VAL A 10 -5.03 -12.97 -7.79
CA VAL A 10 -4.54 -13.54 -6.54
C VAL A 10 -5.64 -14.41 -5.95
N LYS A 11 -5.50 -15.73 -6.12
CA LYS A 11 -6.51 -16.70 -5.70
C LYS A 11 -6.75 -16.71 -4.18
N ASP A 12 -5.77 -16.25 -3.39
CA ASP A 12 -5.80 -16.25 -1.93
C ASP A 12 -5.34 -14.91 -1.30
N LEU A 13 -5.98 -13.82 -1.71
CA LEU A 13 -5.79 -12.52 -1.06
C LEU A 13 -6.18 -12.60 0.41
N LYS A 14 -5.20 -12.42 1.30
CA LYS A 14 -5.42 -12.33 2.75
C LYS A 14 -6.34 -11.15 3.07
N SER A 15 -7.07 -11.27 4.17
CA SER A 15 -7.88 -10.18 4.71
C SER A 15 -7.02 -8.92 4.88
N GLN A 16 -7.61 -7.76 4.59
CA GLN A 16 -6.92 -6.48 4.60
C GLN A 16 -7.47 -5.62 5.74
N LEU A 17 -6.62 -4.90 6.43
CA LEU A 17 -6.98 -4.01 7.52
C LEU A 17 -6.92 -2.56 7.06
N HIS A 18 -8.04 -1.85 7.20
CA HIS A 18 -8.10 -0.40 7.10
C HIS A 18 -8.20 0.19 8.52
N VAL A 19 -7.15 0.85 8.98
CA VAL A 19 -7.12 1.45 10.32
C VAL A 19 -7.72 2.86 10.27
N ILE A 20 -8.82 3.06 10.98
CA ILE A 20 -9.54 4.34 11.01
C ILE A 20 -10.50 4.37 12.21
N THR A 21 -10.76 5.56 12.75
CA THR A 21 -11.75 5.78 13.83
C THR A 21 -13.16 6.08 13.32
N ASN A 22 -13.30 6.46 12.05
CA ASN A 22 -14.57 6.82 11.42
C ASN A 22 -15.22 5.65 10.67
N LYS A 23 -16.53 5.74 10.45
CA LYS A 23 -17.28 4.72 9.69
C LYS A 23 -16.78 4.62 8.25
N LEU A 24 -16.33 3.42 7.86
CA LEU A 24 -16.00 3.09 6.48
C LEU A 24 -17.28 3.08 5.63
N SER A 25 -17.21 3.66 4.44
CA SER A 25 -18.31 3.70 3.48
C SER A 25 -17.76 3.58 2.07
N LYS A 26 -18.37 2.70 1.27
CA LYS A 26 -18.04 2.52 -0.15
C LYS A 26 -18.24 3.82 -0.93
N GLU A 27 -19.28 4.57 -0.60
CA GLU A 27 -19.68 5.83 -1.25
C GLU A 27 -18.66 6.94 -1.00
N LYS A 28 -17.89 6.86 0.10
CA LYS A 28 -16.83 7.81 0.42
C LYS A 28 -15.48 7.48 -0.23
N MET A 29 -15.35 6.31 -0.86
CA MET A 29 -14.13 5.93 -1.56
C MET A 29 -14.00 6.77 -2.85
N LYS A 30 -13.04 7.69 -2.85
CA LYS A 30 -12.73 8.52 -4.02
C LYS A 30 -11.83 7.75 -4.99
N PRO A 31 -11.95 7.96 -6.30
CA PRO A 31 -11.01 7.40 -7.27
C PRO A 31 -9.59 7.90 -6.98
N VAL A 32 -8.59 7.09 -7.32
CA VAL A 32 -7.20 7.53 -7.19
C VAL A 32 -6.88 8.62 -8.21
N LYS A 33 -6.08 9.60 -7.79
CA LYS A 33 -5.53 10.63 -8.67
C LYS A 33 -4.06 10.86 -8.36
N ASN A 34 -3.27 10.95 -9.43
CA ASN A 34 -1.92 11.44 -9.37
C ASN A 34 -1.85 12.84 -8.75
N ASN A 35 -0.78 13.10 -8.02
CA ASN A 35 -0.43 14.39 -7.46
C ASN A 35 1.10 14.57 -7.60
N ASN A 36 1.66 15.63 -7.03
CA ASN A 36 3.11 15.87 -7.05
C ASN A 36 3.88 15.04 -6.00
N PHE A 37 3.33 13.90 -5.56
CA PHE A 37 3.95 13.00 -4.58
C PHE A 37 3.97 11.56 -5.13
N ILE A 38 4.75 10.70 -4.48
CA ILE A 38 4.83 9.27 -4.82
C ILE A 38 3.56 8.48 -4.49
N LYS A 39 2.68 9.04 -3.63
CA LYS A 39 1.41 8.44 -3.20
C LYS A 39 0.24 9.19 -3.83
N PRO A 40 -0.76 8.51 -4.40
CA PRO A 40 -1.92 9.15 -4.98
C PRO A 40 -2.80 9.76 -3.88
N THR A 41 -3.64 10.71 -4.28
CA THR A 41 -4.83 11.05 -3.48
C THR A 41 -5.96 10.08 -3.79
N GLY A 42 -6.91 9.92 -2.86
CA GLY A 42 -8.03 8.99 -3.02
C GLY A 42 -7.61 7.53 -2.82
N GLY A 43 -8.44 6.61 -3.32
CA GLY A 43 -8.32 5.18 -3.06
C GLY A 43 -8.63 4.81 -1.60
N LEU A 44 -8.47 3.53 -1.30
CA LEU A 44 -8.57 3.00 0.06
C LEU A 44 -7.26 2.31 0.41
N TRP A 45 -6.56 2.83 1.40
CA TRP A 45 -5.31 2.27 1.89
C TRP A 45 -5.57 1.19 2.93
N THR A 46 -4.87 0.07 2.80
CA THR A 46 -4.95 -1.06 3.72
C THR A 46 -3.58 -1.69 3.90
N SER A 47 -3.41 -2.53 4.91
CA SER A 47 -2.27 -3.45 5.05
C SER A 47 -2.79 -4.84 5.37
N THR A 48 -2.03 -5.88 5.04
CA THR A 48 -2.45 -7.27 5.26
C THR A 48 -2.71 -7.52 6.75
N TYR A 49 -3.90 -8.06 7.07
CA TYR A 49 -4.31 -8.33 8.45
C TYR A 49 -3.54 -9.50 9.05
N HIS A 50 -3.14 -9.32 10.32
CA HIS A 50 -2.58 -10.35 11.18
C HIS A 50 -3.38 -10.44 12.48
N PRO A 51 -3.82 -11.64 12.91
CA PRO A 51 -4.68 -11.79 14.08
C PRO A 51 -4.06 -11.33 15.40
N ILE A 52 -2.74 -11.41 15.53
CA ILE A 52 -2.04 -11.00 16.77
C ILE A 52 -1.84 -9.49 16.86
N TYR A 53 -1.29 -8.87 15.82
CA TYR A 53 -0.75 -7.52 15.88
C TYR A 53 -1.47 -6.51 14.95
N GLY A 54 -2.54 -6.94 14.30
CA GLY A 54 -3.34 -6.11 13.40
C GLY A 54 -2.79 -6.04 11.99
N SER A 55 -1.74 -5.28 11.74
CA SER A 55 -1.08 -5.16 10.43
C SER A 55 0.27 -4.45 10.57
N GLU A 56 1.09 -4.39 9.51
CA GLU A 56 2.34 -3.60 9.55
C GLU A 56 2.05 -2.10 9.77
N TRP A 57 0.91 -1.59 9.28
CA TRP A 57 0.49 -0.21 9.53
C TRP A 57 0.23 0.07 11.02
N VAL A 58 -0.38 -0.88 11.74
CA VAL A 58 -0.59 -0.78 13.19
C VAL A 58 0.76 -0.72 13.90
N GLN A 59 1.69 -1.62 13.54
CA GLN A 59 3.03 -1.66 14.15
C GLN A 59 3.84 -0.40 13.89
N TYR A 60 3.80 0.11 12.66
CA TYR A 60 4.46 1.36 12.32
C TYR A 60 3.89 2.54 13.10
N SER A 61 2.56 2.65 13.19
CA SER A 61 1.88 3.70 13.97
C SER A 61 2.28 3.68 15.45
N MET A 62 2.42 2.48 16.04
CA MET A 62 2.91 2.34 17.43
C MET A 62 4.38 2.80 17.56
N ASN A 63 5.23 2.42 16.61
CA ASN A 63 6.68 2.69 16.68
C ASN A 63 7.03 4.18 16.48
N ILE A 64 6.23 4.93 15.74
CA ILE A 64 6.41 6.39 15.59
C ILE A 64 5.78 7.19 16.73
N GLY A 65 5.55 6.56 17.89
CA GLY A 65 5.03 7.22 19.09
C GLY A 65 3.51 7.37 19.11
N GLY A 66 2.76 6.52 18.42
CA GLY A 66 1.30 6.54 18.44
C GLY A 66 0.67 7.76 17.78
N ILE A 67 1.43 8.63 17.10
CA ILE A 67 0.92 9.92 16.58
C ILE A 67 -0.36 9.79 15.73
N LEU A 68 -0.55 8.64 15.08
CA LEU A 68 -1.70 8.37 14.21
C LEU A 68 -2.86 7.64 14.91
N LEU A 69 -2.71 7.22 16.17
CA LEU A 69 -3.70 6.49 16.96
C LEU A 69 -3.85 7.14 18.34
N PRO A 70 -5.05 7.56 18.76
CA PRO A 70 -5.23 8.23 20.05
C PRO A 70 -4.67 7.39 21.21
N ASP A 71 -4.23 8.03 22.30
CA ASP A 71 -3.76 7.40 23.54
C ASP A 71 -4.81 6.42 24.08
N SER A 72 -4.74 5.19 23.60
CA SER A 72 -5.72 4.13 23.78
C SER A 72 -4.95 2.83 23.79
N GLU A 73 -5.33 1.89 24.64
CA GLU A 73 -4.79 0.53 24.57
C GLU A 73 -5.26 -0.24 23.33
N PHE A 74 -6.20 0.33 22.55
CA PHE A 74 -6.86 -0.31 21.43
C PHE A 74 -6.75 0.53 20.16
N TRP A 75 -6.74 -0.15 19.02
CA TRP A 75 -7.00 0.44 17.71
C TRP A 75 -8.35 -0.03 17.18
N ASP A 76 -8.97 0.84 16.39
CA ASP A 76 -10.20 0.58 15.66
C ASP A 76 -9.90 0.52 14.15
N GLY A 77 -10.70 -0.25 13.43
CA GLY A 77 -10.60 -0.32 11.99
C GLY A 77 -11.67 -1.20 11.37
N TYR A 78 -11.45 -1.54 10.10
CA TYR A 78 -12.30 -2.44 9.35
C TYR A 78 -11.47 -3.58 8.77
N LEU A 79 -11.93 -4.80 9.02
CA LEU A 79 -11.39 -5.99 8.37
C LEU A 79 -12.16 -6.21 7.06
N LEU A 80 -11.41 -6.19 5.97
CA LEU A 80 -11.91 -6.23 4.61
C LEU A 80 -11.54 -7.58 4.00
N ILE A 81 -12.52 -8.23 3.39
CA ILE A 81 -12.33 -9.50 2.69
C ILE A 81 -12.42 -9.21 1.19
N PRO A 82 -11.29 -9.13 0.46
CA PRO A 82 -11.32 -8.89 -0.98
C PRO A 82 -12.08 -9.99 -1.73
N HIS A 83 -12.63 -9.63 -2.88
CA HIS A 83 -13.18 -10.62 -3.80
C HIS A 83 -12.03 -11.46 -4.38
N LYS A 84 -12.20 -12.78 -4.49
CA LYS A 84 -11.19 -13.71 -5.05
C LYS A 84 -10.77 -13.44 -6.50
N ASN A 85 -11.52 -12.56 -7.19
CA ASN A 85 -11.25 -12.16 -8.57
C ASN A 85 -10.68 -10.74 -8.64
N ALA A 86 -10.29 -10.16 -7.50
CA ALA A 86 -9.64 -8.87 -7.49
C ALA A 86 -8.32 -8.95 -8.26
N ARG A 87 -8.08 -7.99 -9.14
CA ARG A 87 -6.86 -7.89 -9.93
C ARG A 87 -5.93 -6.90 -9.26
N LEU A 88 -4.81 -7.35 -8.72
CA LEU A 88 -3.81 -6.47 -8.12
C LEU A 88 -2.55 -6.47 -8.96
N PHE A 89 -1.93 -5.30 -9.08
CA PHE A 89 -0.51 -5.25 -9.42
C PHE A 89 0.28 -5.48 -8.13
N ILE A 90 1.08 -6.54 -8.05
CA ILE A 90 1.86 -6.87 -6.85
C ILE A 90 3.32 -6.51 -7.10
N ILE A 91 3.88 -5.71 -6.21
CA ILE A 91 5.31 -5.41 -6.13
C ILE A 91 5.89 -6.29 -5.01
N ASP A 92 6.46 -7.44 -5.38
CA ASP A 92 7.14 -8.36 -4.45
C ASP A 92 8.67 -8.31 -4.55
N GLY A 93 9.18 -7.45 -5.43
CA GLY A 93 10.61 -7.15 -5.57
C GLY A 93 10.86 -6.04 -6.58
N TYR A 94 12.14 -5.74 -6.79
CA TYR A 94 12.55 -4.67 -7.70
C TYR A 94 12.13 -4.89 -9.16
N GLN A 95 12.12 -6.14 -9.62
CA GLN A 95 11.75 -6.45 -11.00
C GLN A 95 10.27 -6.12 -11.28
N ASP A 96 9.39 -6.34 -10.30
CA ASP A 96 7.96 -5.98 -10.41
C ASP A 96 7.78 -4.46 -10.43
N LEU A 97 8.56 -3.73 -9.61
CA LEU A 97 8.59 -2.26 -9.67
C LEU A 97 9.05 -1.78 -11.04
N LYS A 98 10.10 -2.39 -11.60
CA LYS A 98 10.57 -2.04 -12.95
C LYS A 98 9.47 -2.27 -13.99
N GLU A 99 8.77 -3.40 -13.95
CA GLU A 99 7.63 -3.67 -14.84
C GLU A 99 6.52 -2.62 -14.67
N LEU A 100 6.20 -2.24 -13.43
CA LEU A 100 5.24 -1.18 -13.15
C LEU A 100 5.65 0.12 -13.84
N MET A 101 6.90 0.56 -13.64
CA MET A 101 7.37 1.84 -14.17
C MET A 101 7.51 1.83 -15.70
N ASP A 102 7.86 0.69 -16.31
CA ASP A 102 7.94 0.58 -17.76
C ASP A 102 6.55 0.79 -18.42
N ASN A 103 5.46 0.44 -17.72
CA ASN A 103 4.09 0.48 -18.27
C ASN A 103 3.24 1.64 -17.74
N PHE A 104 3.51 2.11 -16.52
CA PHE A 104 2.68 3.04 -15.77
C PHE A 104 3.53 4.13 -15.11
N LYS A 105 4.48 4.74 -15.83
CA LYS A 105 5.18 5.94 -15.36
C LYS A 105 4.60 7.21 -15.98
N ILE A 106 4.56 8.27 -15.18
CA ILE A 106 4.45 9.66 -15.65
C ILE A 106 5.83 10.27 -15.51
N GLU A 107 6.37 10.84 -16.59
CA GLU A 107 7.54 11.69 -16.50
C GLU A 107 7.15 13.01 -15.82
N MET A 108 7.79 13.33 -14.72
CA MET A 108 7.54 14.60 -14.04
C MET A 108 8.30 15.70 -14.78
N LYS A 109 7.59 16.59 -15.46
CA LYS A 109 8.18 17.85 -15.92
C LYS A 109 8.46 18.70 -14.70
N LEU A 110 9.73 18.72 -14.26
CA LEU A 110 10.24 19.55 -13.16
C LEU A 110 9.57 20.93 -13.15
N ARG A 111 8.66 21.16 -12.20
CA ARG A 111 8.18 22.50 -11.86
C ARG A 111 8.99 22.92 -10.64
N ASN A 112 10.04 23.71 -10.90
CA ASN A 112 11.01 24.32 -9.98
C ASN A 112 12.32 23.51 -9.72
N PRO A 113 13.46 23.92 -10.30
CA PRO A 113 14.78 23.33 -10.02
C PRO A 113 15.36 23.67 -8.63
N SER A 114 14.60 24.34 -7.76
CA SER A 114 15.09 24.79 -6.45
C SER A 114 15.07 23.71 -5.36
N PHE A 115 14.47 22.56 -5.64
CA PHE A 115 14.50 21.38 -4.78
C PHE A 115 15.09 20.22 -5.59
N TYR A 116 16.40 20.26 -5.82
CA TYR A 116 17.16 19.09 -6.30
C TYR A 116 17.14 17.99 -5.23
N SER A 117 16.02 17.29 -5.12
CA SER A 117 16.06 15.89 -4.71
C SER A 117 16.36 15.12 -5.99
N PRO A 118 17.47 14.36 -6.09
CA PRO A 118 17.79 13.52 -7.25
C PRO A 118 16.80 12.35 -7.45
N ARG A 119 15.55 12.46 -6.99
CA ARG A 119 14.61 11.35 -6.74
C ARG A 119 13.27 11.44 -7.49
N GLU A 120 13.03 12.42 -8.37
CA GLU A 120 11.66 12.77 -8.80
C GLU A 120 11.46 12.92 -10.32
N ASP A 121 12.19 12.21 -11.19
CA ASP A 121 11.95 12.30 -12.64
C ASP A 121 10.67 11.54 -13.08
N PHE A 122 10.11 10.71 -12.19
CA PHE A 122 8.95 9.88 -12.50
C PHE A 122 8.05 9.67 -11.28
N THR A 123 6.78 9.40 -11.54
CA THR A 123 5.82 8.87 -10.55
C THR A 123 4.98 7.77 -11.20
N ILE A 124 4.33 6.92 -10.39
CA ILE A 124 3.43 5.88 -10.89
C ILE A 124 2.17 6.57 -11.44
N ASP A 125 1.78 6.27 -12.68
CA ASP A 125 0.51 6.69 -13.29
C ASP A 125 -0.65 5.87 -12.70
N PHE A 126 -1.08 6.23 -11.48
CA PHE A 126 -2.21 5.61 -10.80
C PHE A 126 -3.51 5.76 -11.60
N GLU A 127 -3.67 6.85 -12.35
CA GLU A 127 -4.87 7.09 -13.17
C GLU A 127 -4.95 6.15 -14.38
N LYS A 128 -3.83 5.76 -14.96
CA LYS A 128 -3.75 4.70 -15.97
C LYS A 128 -3.88 3.32 -15.32
N LEU A 129 -3.17 3.07 -14.21
CA LEU A 129 -3.16 1.77 -13.54
C LEU A 129 -4.55 1.34 -13.04
N GLN A 130 -5.37 2.28 -12.54
CA GLN A 130 -6.74 1.98 -12.09
C GLN A 130 -7.70 1.52 -13.19
N LYS A 131 -7.35 1.68 -14.47
CA LYS A 131 -8.14 1.16 -15.60
C LYS A 131 -7.94 -0.34 -15.79
N GLU A 132 -6.80 -0.86 -15.34
CA GLU A 132 -6.39 -2.24 -15.57
C GLU A 132 -6.50 -3.10 -14.30
N TYR A 133 -6.26 -2.51 -13.14
CA TYR A 133 -6.24 -3.18 -11.85
C TYR A 133 -7.26 -2.62 -10.88
N ASP A 134 -7.59 -3.40 -9.86
CA ASP A 134 -8.46 -3.02 -8.75
C ASP A 134 -7.67 -2.39 -7.61
N GLY A 135 -6.35 -2.55 -7.62
CA GLY A 135 -5.43 -1.98 -6.66
C GLY A 135 -3.97 -2.34 -6.97
N ILE A 136 -3.08 -1.81 -6.13
CA ILE A 136 -1.65 -2.11 -6.13
C ILE A 136 -1.22 -2.51 -4.73
N GLN A 137 -0.46 -3.60 -4.61
CA GLN A 137 0.08 -4.08 -3.35
C GLN A 137 1.60 -4.02 -3.37
N LEU A 138 2.18 -3.41 -2.33
CA LEU A 138 3.59 -3.53 -2.01
C LEU A 138 3.75 -4.56 -0.90
N THR A 139 4.42 -5.68 -1.16
CA THR A 139 4.66 -6.69 -0.13
C THR A 139 5.78 -6.23 0.82
N LYS A 140 5.95 -6.93 1.94
CA LYS A 140 7.08 -6.68 2.86
C LYS A 140 8.44 -6.87 2.17
N LYS A 141 8.56 -7.90 1.31
CA LYS A 141 9.78 -8.16 0.55
C LYS A 141 9.99 -7.07 -0.50
N GLY A 142 8.94 -6.74 -1.25
CA GLY A 142 8.96 -5.64 -2.21
C GLY A 142 9.45 -4.35 -1.58
N LEU A 143 8.89 -3.96 -0.43
CA LEU A 143 9.34 -2.76 0.29
C LEU A 143 10.84 -2.80 0.60
N ALA A 144 11.35 -3.91 1.16
CA ALA A 144 12.76 -4.04 1.49
C ALA A 144 13.67 -3.95 0.26
N GLU A 145 13.22 -4.49 -0.87
CA GLU A 145 13.97 -4.53 -2.13
C GLU A 145 13.81 -3.26 -2.99
N THR A 146 12.87 -2.36 -2.69
CA THR A 146 12.59 -1.19 -3.54
C THR A 146 12.70 0.17 -2.85
N LYS A 147 12.77 0.23 -1.51
CA LYS A 147 12.66 1.51 -0.79
C LYS A 147 13.76 2.52 -1.18
N THR A 148 14.97 2.05 -1.45
CA THR A 148 16.14 2.92 -1.72
C THR A 148 16.91 2.51 -2.97
N THR A 149 16.24 1.92 -3.97
CA THR A 149 16.85 1.46 -5.22
C THR A 149 16.97 2.54 -6.29
N TYR A 150 17.67 2.21 -7.38
CA TYR A 150 17.87 3.08 -8.54
C TYR A 150 17.65 2.28 -9.86
N PRO A 151 17.15 2.86 -10.96
CA PRO A 151 16.58 4.21 -11.04
C PRO A 151 15.25 4.37 -10.30
N PHE A 152 14.46 3.30 -10.15
CA PHE A 152 13.15 3.37 -9.50
C PHE A 152 13.24 3.04 -8.00
N ASN A 153 12.45 3.71 -7.18
CA ASN A 153 12.26 3.38 -5.77
C ASN A 153 10.85 3.73 -5.29
N LEU A 154 10.51 3.23 -4.11
CA LEU A 154 9.28 3.54 -3.39
C LEU A 154 9.57 4.29 -2.09
N ASP A 155 10.55 5.20 -2.10
CA ASP A 155 10.85 6.04 -0.95
C ASP A 155 9.61 6.86 -0.57
N GLY A 156 9.25 6.85 0.71
CA GLY A 156 7.99 7.38 1.22
C GLY A 156 6.87 6.35 1.37
N TRP A 157 6.98 5.12 0.86
CA TRP A 157 6.16 4.00 1.34
C TRP A 157 6.82 3.39 2.59
N ASP A 158 6.12 3.41 3.72
CA ASP A 158 6.72 3.11 5.01
C ASP A 158 6.60 1.64 5.42
N VAL A 159 5.55 0.97 4.94
CA VAL A 159 5.20 -0.41 5.28
C VAL A 159 4.56 -1.15 4.09
N GLU A 160 4.48 -2.47 4.21
CA GLU A 160 3.59 -3.30 3.40
C GLU A 160 2.19 -2.68 3.38
N SER A 161 1.65 -2.48 2.18
CA SER A 161 0.35 -1.85 2.03
C SER A 161 -0.26 -2.12 0.66
N THR A 162 -1.59 -2.07 0.62
CA THR A 162 -2.38 -2.15 -0.60
C THR A 162 -3.21 -0.89 -0.75
N ILE A 163 -3.12 -0.23 -1.91
CA ILE A 163 -4.05 0.82 -2.32
C ILE A 163 -5.10 0.18 -3.22
N TRP A 164 -6.36 0.24 -2.81
CA TRP A 164 -7.48 -0.17 -3.63
C TRP A 164 -8.00 1.02 -4.43
N PHE A 165 -8.23 0.84 -5.72
CA PHE A 165 -8.72 1.87 -6.64
C PHE A 165 -10.24 1.90 -6.74
N ARG A 166 -10.88 0.77 -6.44
CA ARG A 166 -12.34 0.66 -6.35
C ARG A 166 -12.76 -0.34 -5.28
N TRP A 167 -14.02 -0.31 -4.89
CA TRP A 167 -14.55 -1.23 -3.89
C TRP A 167 -14.74 -2.64 -4.47
N VAL A 168 -13.84 -3.56 -4.09
CA VAL A 168 -13.87 -4.98 -4.49
C VAL A 168 -13.88 -5.92 -3.29
N PHE A 169 -14.58 -5.54 -2.22
CA PHE A 169 -14.67 -6.36 -1.01
C PHE A 169 -15.99 -7.12 -0.94
N LYS A 170 -15.89 -8.42 -0.64
CA LYS A 170 -17.04 -9.30 -0.36
C LYS A 170 -17.68 -8.97 0.98
N LYS A 171 -16.85 -8.65 1.98
CA LYS A 171 -17.28 -8.29 3.33
C LYS A 171 -16.38 -7.20 3.90
N ALA A 172 -16.96 -6.35 4.72
CA ALA A 172 -16.27 -5.38 5.54
C ALA A 172 -16.95 -5.39 6.91
N TYR A 173 -16.19 -5.55 7.98
CA TYR A 173 -16.74 -5.51 9.34
C TYR A 173 -15.83 -4.70 10.26
N PRO A 174 -16.42 -3.92 11.18
CA PRO A 174 -15.65 -3.19 12.16
C PRO A 174 -14.89 -4.17 13.07
N ILE A 175 -13.70 -3.77 13.48
CA ILE A 175 -12.87 -4.51 14.42
C ILE A 175 -12.26 -3.51 15.40
N ARG A 176 -12.20 -3.93 16.66
CA ARG A 176 -11.46 -3.26 17.72
C ARG A 176 -10.56 -4.29 18.38
N GLN A 177 -9.28 -3.98 18.51
CA GLN A 177 -8.31 -4.92 19.07
C GLN A 177 -7.28 -4.17 19.92
N LYS A 178 -6.86 -4.81 21.02
CA LYS A 178 -5.81 -4.27 21.88
C LYS A 178 -4.49 -4.24 21.10
N PHE A 179 -3.70 -3.19 21.30
CA PHE A 179 -2.35 -3.13 20.77
C PHE A 179 -1.54 -4.34 21.27
N SER A 180 -0.81 -4.93 20.34
CA SER A 180 0.11 -6.02 20.60
C SER A 180 1.29 -5.84 19.66
N TYR A 181 2.49 -6.04 20.18
CA TYR A 181 3.69 -6.00 19.36
C TYR A 181 3.81 -7.30 18.58
N LYS A 182 4.26 -7.16 17.35
CA LYS A 182 4.82 -8.29 16.62
C LYS A 182 6.03 -8.77 17.39
N GLU A 183 6.02 -10.02 17.86
CA GLU A 183 7.21 -10.62 18.46
C GLU A 183 8.38 -10.46 17.50
N SER A 184 9.43 -9.78 17.94
CA SER A 184 10.70 -9.85 17.22
C SER A 184 11.17 -11.28 17.36
N LEU A 185 11.43 -11.97 16.25
CA LEU A 185 12.30 -13.12 16.31
C LEU A 185 13.64 -12.61 16.85
N SER A 186 13.89 -12.87 18.12
CA SER A 186 15.17 -12.72 18.78
C SER A 186 16.17 -13.63 18.09
N HIS A 187 16.82 -13.13 17.04
CA HIS A 187 18.08 -13.65 16.53
C HIS A 187 19.05 -12.47 16.40
N VAL A 188 19.41 -11.92 17.55
CA VAL A 188 20.81 -11.58 17.80
C VAL A 188 21.38 -12.83 18.47
N ALA A 189 21.93 -13.73 17.66
CA ALA A 189 23.01 -14.58 18.13
C ALA A 189 24.29 -13.84 17.73
N LEU A 190 25.10 -13.58 18.76
CA LEU A 190 26.34 -12.80 18.83
C LEU A 190 27.29 -13.00 17.64
#